data_AF-A0AAW5HZK7-F1
#
_entry.id   AF-A0AAW5HZK7-F1
#
_cell.length_a   1.000
_cell.length_b   1.000
_cell.length_c   1.000
_cell.angle_alpha   90.00
_cell.angle_beta   90.00
_cell.angle_gamma   90.00
#
_symmetry.space_group_name_H-M   'P 1'
#
loop_
_entity.id
_entity.type
_entity.pdbx_description
1 polymer ?
#
loop_
_entity_poly.entity_id
_entity_poly.type
_entity_poly.pdbx_seq_one_letter_code
_entity_poly.pdbx_strand_id
1 'polypeptide(L)'
;MKLHIFNPEHDLALAANLKQFTAPHAGRQLRSDLAFIPALWAEEGDLVLVDDIDFAKNRVRHFGAELNSKVEFITKPQLKHLLKTEFLDSVHPWGWNLSLKGELERLGMPEIMLPTNAVLNKVREVSSRQWAALHLQRGVEYVTETARVKELILQHGKAVVKAPWSSSGRGVKYVSAEDFRTAGDYPTFERWVANMIYHQGGVTVEPLYNKVRDFAMEFEMKDGKAHYRGLSLFDTIKNAYSGNVLCSETDKVEMLKPLISEAQLAGIRQRIIGVMEPALKDIYSGPFGVDMMICTKGEKDEFCEAVLNQEGEDVNRTGLGVVPCIEINLRRTMGHVAIDLYEHLVANSSDEMKTNRTNIMRVEYDGNRYHLRIKPGRPSEEAPLH
;
A
#
# COMPACT_ATOMS: atom_id res chain seq x y z
N MET A 1 12.34 4.47 23.76
CA MET A 1 12.51 3.62 22.56
C MET A 1 11.16 3.21 21.99
N LYS A 2 11.04 3.14 20.67
CA LYS A 2 9.86 2.63 19.96
C LYS A 2 10.09 1.20 19.49
N LEU A 3 9.03 0.38 19.41
CA LEU A 3 9.10 -0.98 18.84
C LEU A 3 8.53 -0.98 17.43
N HIS A 4 9.35 -1.29 16.43
CA HIS A 4 8.95 -1.44 15.04
C HIS A 4 8.72 -2.90 14.66
N ILE A 5 7.63 -3.17 13.94
CA ILE A 5 7.25 -4.53 13.56
C ILE A 5 6.90 -4.57 12.08
N PHE A 6 7.63 -5.35 11.29
CA PHE A 6 7.23 -5.62 9.92
C PHE A 6 6.22 -6.78 9.88
N ASN A 7 4.94 -6.48 9.55
CA ASN A 7 3.88 -7.47 9.41
C ASN A 7 3.16 -7.35 8.04
N PRO A 8 3.81 -7.77 6.94
CA PRO A 8 3.36 -7.52 5.56
C PRO A 8 2.04 -8.20 5.20
N GLU A 9 1.60 -9.20 5.95
CA GLU A 9 0.30 -9.85 5.74
C GLU A 9 -0.89 -9.05 6.28
N HIS A 10 -0.68 -7.79 6.70
CA HIS A 10 -1.69 -6.95 7.32
C HIS A 10 -3.05 -6.98 6.60
N ASP A 11 -3.07 -6.83 5.27
CA ASP A 11 -4.32 -6.79 4.50
C ASP A 11 -5.06 -8.13 4.52
N LEU A 12 -4.32 -9.26 4.58
CA LEU A 12 -4.92 -10.59 4.77
C LEU A 12 -5.49 -10.76 6.18
N ALA A 13 -4.81 -10.20 7.19
CA ALA A 13 -5.29 -10.20 8.56
C ALA A 13 -6.55 -9.33 8.73
N LEU A 14 -6.65 -8.20 8.02
CA LEU A 14 -7.88 -7.40 7.96
C LEU A 14 -9.03 -8.19 7.30
N ALA A 15 -8.74 -8.89 6.19
CA ALA A 15 -9.73 -9.71 5.50
C ALA A 15 -10.25 -10.85 6.40
N ALA A 16 -9.37 -11.55 7.10
CA ALA A 16 -9.75 -12.61 8.03
C ALA A 16 -10.46 -12.08 9.28
N ASN A 17 -10.03 -10.93 9.79
CA ASN A 17 -10.52 -10.30 11.03
C ASN A 17 -10.55 -11.25 12.24
N LEU A 18 -9.51 -12.08 12.39
CA LEU A 18 -9.38 -13.04 13.48
C LEU A 18 -8.25 -12.64 14.43
N LYS A 19 -8.49 -12.80 15.73
CA LYS A 19 -7.46 -12.64 16.78
C LYS A 19 -6.35 -13.69 16.67
N GLN A 20 -6.66 -14.83 16.08
CA GLN A 20 -5.72 -15.91 15.77
C GLN A 20 -5.74 -16.14 14.26
N PHE A 21 -4.87 -15.43 13.55
CA PHE A 21 -4.71 -15.58 12.10
C PHE A 21 -3.32 -16.11 11.79
N THR A 22 -3.26 -17.16 10.96
CA THR A 22 -2.00 -17.67 10.40
C THR A 22 -1.93 -17.29 8.94
N ALA A 23 -0.97 -16.45 8.58
CA ALA A 23 -0.75 -16.07 7.19
C ALA A 23 -0.30 -17.27 6.33
N PRO A 24 -0.59 -17.26 5.02
CA PRO A 24 -0.02 -18.23 4.09
C PRO A 24 1.52 -18.26 4.17
N HIS A 25 2.12 -19.41 3.81
CA HIS A 25 3.57 -19.60 3.90
C HIS A 25 4.37 -18.46 3.26
N ALA A 26 4.01 -18.05 2.04
CA ALA A 26 4.66 -16.93 1.35
C ALA A 26 4.65 -15.61 2.14
N GLY A 27 3.55 -15.29 2.83
CA GLY A 27 3.46 -14.07 3.65
C GLY A 27 4.32 -14.15 4.90
N ARG A 28 4.39 -15.31 5.55
CA ARG A 28 5.27 -15.55 6.71
C ARG A 28 6.74 -15.52 6.32
N GLN A 29 7.07 -16.07 5.16
CA GLN A 29 8.42 -16.04 4.61
C GLN A 29 8.85 -14.61 4.26
N LEU A 30 7.99 -13.84 3.60
CA LEU A 30 8.22 -12.42 3.33
C LEU A 30 8.47 -11.62 4.61
N ARG A 31 7.65 -11.85 5.66
CA ARG A 31 7.84 -11.27 6.98
C ARG A 31 9.24 -11.59 7.52
N SER A 32 9.58 -12.87 7.61
CA SER A 32 10.86 -13.32 8.18
C SER A 32 12.06 -12.78 7.39
N ASP A 33 11.97 -12.77 6.07
CA ASP A 33 13.09 -12.39 5.19
C ASP A 33 13.36 -10.88 5.20
N LEU A 34 12.32 -10.06 5.38
CA LEU A 34 12.40 -8.60 5.34
C LEU A 34 12.10 -7.93 6.68
N ALA A 35 12.08 -8.66 7.80
CA ALA A 35 11.77 -8.09 9.12
C ALA A 35 12.70 -6.94 9.54
N PHE A 36 13.90 -6.85 8.95
CA PHE A 36 14.90 -5.83 9.22
C PHE A 36 14.59 -4.45 8.63
N ILE A 37 13.71 -4.36 7.62
CA ILE A 37 13.50 -3.11 6.87
C ILE A 37 13.09 -1.89 7.73
N PRO A 38 12.44 -2.04 8.91
CA PRO A 38 12.18 -0.88 9.76
C PRO A 38 13.40 -0.12 10.24
N ALA A 39 14.59 -0.73 10.19
CA ALA A 39 15.84 -0.03 10.48
C ALA A 39 16.05 1.23 9.61
N LEU A 40 15.45 1.28 8.41
CA LEU A 40 15.55 2.41 7.49
C LEU A 40 14.92 3.70 8.05
N TRP A 41 13.82 3.59 8.81
CA TRP A 41 13.06 4.75 9.32
C TRP A 41 13.02 4.84 10.85
N ALA A 42 13.38 3.77 11.56
CA ALA A 42 13.49 3.78 13.01
C ALA A 42 14.55 4.79 13.49
N GLU A 43 14.37 5.36 14.67
CA GLU A 43 15.31 6.32 15.27
C GLU A 43 16.45 5.58 16.00
N GLU A 44 17.49 6.32 16.39
CA GLU A 44 18.61 5.76 17.17
C GLU A 44 18.10 5.14 18.48
N GLY A 45 18.45 3.89 18.74
CA GLY A 45 18.04 3.15 19.95
C GLY A 45 16.62 2.58 19.90
N ASP A 46 15.91 2.69 18.78
CA ASP A 46 14.64 1.98 18.59
C ASP A 46 14.84 0.47 18.43
N LEU A 47 13.80 -0.29 18.75
CA LEU A 47 13.77 -1.74 18.62
C LEU A 47 13.15 -2.17 17.28
N VAL A 48 13.72 -3.18 16.62
CA VAL A 48 13.14 -3.81 15.44
C VAL A 48 12.90 -5.29 15.70
N LEU A 49 11.63 -5.72 15.68
CA LEU A 49 11.25 -7.11 15.94
C LEU A 49 11.60 -8.01 14.75
N VAL A 50 12.45 -9.01 14.97
CA VAL A 50 12.90 -9.98 13.95
C VAL A 50 12.82 -11.41 14.48
N ASP A 51 12.78 -12.39 13.57
CA ASP A 51 12.83 -13.80 13.95
C ASP A 51 14.28 -14.30 14.17
N ASP A 52 15.27 -13.70 13.50
CA ASP A 52 16.70 -14.02 13.57
C ASP A 52 17.54 -12.74 13.49
N ILE A 53 18.28 -12.44 14.56
CA ILE A 53 19.09 -11.21 14.71
C ILE A 53 20.28 -11.21 13.76
N ASP A 54 21.03 -12.32 13.69
CA ASP A 54 22.24 -12.38 12.88
C ASP A 54 21.90 -12.29 11.40
N PHE A 55 20.79 -12.93 11.01
CA PHE A 55 20.24 -12.78 9.68
C PHE A 55 19.82 -11.34 9.39
N ALA A 56 19.07 -10.68 10.28
CA ALA A 56 18.65 -9.29 10.11
C ALA A 56 19.85 -8.35 9.96
N LYS A 57 20.87 -8.50 10.81
CA LYS A 57 22.12 -7.73 10.75
C LYS A 57 22.87 -7.94 9.43
N ASN A 58 22.92 -9.20 8.98
CA ASN A 58 23.53 -9.55 7.70
C ASN A 58 22.79 -8.90 6.51
N ARG A 59 21.47 -8.78 6.58
CA ARG A 59 20.68 -8.17 5.51
C ARG A 59 20.80 -6.66 5.49
N VAL A 60 20.58 -6.01 6.63
CA VAL A 60 20.55 -4.54 6.71
C VAL A 60 21.90 -3.90 6.33
N ARG A 61 23.03 -4.58 6.59
CA ARG A 61 24.38 -4.08 6.25
C ARG A 61 24.57 -3.77 4.76
N HIS A 62 23.77 -4.36 3.88
CA HIS A 62 23.83 -4.10 2.43
C HIS A 62 23.31 -2.69 2.07
N PHE A 63 22.60 -2.04 2.99
CA PHE A 63 22.09 -0.68 2.83
C PHE A 63 22.91 0.37 3.57
N GLY A 64 23.77 -0.06 4.49
CA GLY A 64 24.62 0.80 5.32
C GLY A 64 25.05 0.03 6.57
N ALA A 65 26.33 0.08 6.95
CA ALA A 65 26.81 -0.58 8.17
C ALA A 65 26.29 0.12 9.44
N GLU A 66 26.08 1.43 9.37
CA GLU A 66 25.53 2.32 10.38
C GLU A 66 24.11 1.93 10.80
N LEU A 67 23.31 1.34 9.91
CA LEU A 67 21.97 0.86 10.25
C LEU A 67 22.00 -0.29 11.28
N ASN A 68 23.10 -1.04 11.36
CA ASN A 68 23.26 -2.08 12.38
C ASN A 68 23.45 -1.52 13.79
N SER A 69 24.12 -0.36 13.90
CA SER A 69 24.33 0.29 15.19
C SER A 69 23.16 1.19 15.58
N LYS A 70 22.40 1.68 14.58
CA LYS A 70 21.28 2.61 14.79
C LYS A 70 20.13 2.00 15.61
N VAL A 71 19.84 0.72 15.38
CA VAL A 71 18.68 0.05 16.00
C VAL A 71 19.09 -1.21 16.74
N GLU A 72 18.28 -1.61 17.72
CA GLU A 72 18.41 -2.89 18.39
C GLU A 72 17.44 -3.92 17.79
N PHE A 73 17.99 -4.92 17.09
CA PHE A 73 17.20 -6.06 16.64
C PHE A 73 16.87 -6.98 17.80
N ILE A 74 15.59 -7.29 17.98
CA ILE A 74 15.09 -8.07 19.11
C ILE A 74 14.18 -9.21 18.63
N THR A 75 14.26 -10.37 19.29
CA THR A 75 13.35 -11.50 19.04
C THR A 75 12.13 -11.47 19.97
N LYS A 76 11.06 -12.21 19.64
CA LYS A 76 9.87 -12.30 20.51
C LYS A 76 10.18 -12.77 21.95
N PRO A 77 11.03 -13.79 22.18
CA PRO A 77 11.43 -14.17 23.55
C PRO A 77 12.15 -13.04 24.30
N GLN A 78 13.04 -12.31 23.64
CA GLN A 78 13.74 -11.17 24.25
C GLN A 78 12.77 -10.02 24.54
N LEU A 79 11.86 -9.70 23.61
CA LEU A 79 10.83 -8.68 23.83
C LEU A 79 9.96 -9.05 25.04
N LYS A 80 9.53 -10.30 25.17
CA LYS A 80 8.77 -10.78 26.34
C LYS A 80 9.53 -10.63 27.66
N HIS A 81 10.87 -10.72 27.63
CA HIS A 81 11.69 -10.48 28.81
C HIS A 81 11.84 -8.97 29.09
N LEU A 82 12.14 -8.18 28.07
CA LEU A 82 12.31 -6.72 28.14
C LEU A 82 11.07 -6.04 28.71
N LEU A 83 9.86 -6.46 28.30
CA LEU A 83 8.59 -5.92 28.80
C LEU A 83 8.36 -6.12 30.31
N LYS A 84 9.20 -6.92 31.00
CA LYS A 84 9.14 -7.10 32.46
C LYS A 84 9.97 -6.07 33.22
N THR A 85 10.93 -5.45 32.56
CA THR A 85 11.95 -4.61 33.20
C THR A 85 11.96 -3.19 32.65
N GLU A 86 11.56 -3.01 31.40
CA GLU A 86 11.63 -1.75 30.66
C GLU A 86 10.26 -1.32 30.13
N PHE A 87 10.11 -0.01 29.91
CA PHE A 87 8.94 0.58 29.26
C PHE A 87 9.27 1.01 27.84
N LEU A 88 8.37 0.71 26.91
CA LEU A 88 8.41 1.21 25.53
C LEU A 88 7.59 2.50 25.43
N ASP A 89 7.99 3.42 24.53
CA ASP A 89 7.24 4.67 24.31
C ASP A 89 6.00 4.43 23.44
N SER A 90 6.14 3.63 22.39
CA SER A 90 5.05 3.27 21.47
C SER A 90 5.40 2.06 20.60
N VAL A 91 4.37 1.45 19.98
CA VAL A 91 4.52 0.35 19.02
C VAL A 91 4.14 0.83 17.61
N HIS A 92 5.02 0.61 16.65
CA HIS A 92 4.95 1.08 15.26
C HIS A 92 4.96 -0.13 14.32
N PRO A 93 3.83 -0.81 14.15
CA PRO A 93 3.77 -1.91 13.20
C PRO A 93 3.67 -1.42 11.76
N TRP A 94 3.94 -2.30 10.81
CA TRP A 94 3.66 -2.08 9.40
C TRP A 94 2.19 -1.70 9.23
N GLY A 95 1.29 -2.39 9.92
CA GLY A 95 -0.09 -1.92 10.12
C GLY A 95 -0.83 -2.66 11.23
N TRP A 96 -1.70 -1.95 11.94
CA TRP A 96 -2.48 -2.48 13.07
C TRP A 96 -3.64 -3.37 12.66
N ASN A 97 -3.68 -4.60 13.17
CA ASN A 97 -4.81 -5.51 12.97
C ASN A 97 -5.07 -6.36 14.22
N LEU A 98 -6.24 -7.02 14.26
CA LEU A 98 -6.68 -7.80 15.41
C LEU A 98 -5.74 -8.96 15.77
N SER A 99 -5.12 -9.60 14.77
CA SER A 99 -4.17 -10.69 14.98
C SER A 99 -2.89 -10.21 15.67
N LEU A 100 -2.31 -9.10 15.18
CA LEU A 100 -1.11 -8.51 15.76
C LEU A 100 -1.35 -8.02 17.19
N LYS A 101 -2.47 -7.34 17.44
CA LYS A 101 -2.87 -6.96 18.81
C LYS A 101 -2.90 -8.19 19.71
N GLY A 102 -3.58 -9.27 19.28
CA GLY A 102 -3.65 -10.50 20.06
C GLY A 102 -2.30 -11.18 20.29
N GLU A 103 -1.36 -11.07 19.34
CA GLU A 103 0.01 -11.54 19.50
C GLU A 103 0.77 -10.74 20.57
N LEU A 104 0.70 -9.41 20.51
CA LEU A 104 1.37 -8.54 21.49
C LEU A 104 0.80 -8.70 22.90
N GLU A 105 -0.52 -8.88 23.05
CA GLU A 105 -1.15 -9.21 24.34
C GLU A 105 -0.55 -10.48 24.95
N ARG A 106 -0.34 -11.53 24.13
CA ARG A 106 0.27 -12.80 24.60
C ARG A 106 1.74 -12.65 24.97
N LEU A 107 2.44 -11.68 24.38
CA LEU A 107 3.81 -11.33 24.75
C LEU A 107 3.87 -10.49 26.04
N GLY A 108 2.73 -10.05 26.56
CA GLY A 108 2.65 -9.24 27.78
C GLY A 108 2.73 -7.74 27.53
N MET A 109 2.44 -7.28 26.30
CA MET A 109 2.39 -5.85 26.00
C MET A 109 1.30 -5.17 26.83
N PRO A 110 1.59 -4.08 27.55
CA PRO A 110 0.60 -3.35 28.34
C PRO A 110 -0.56 -2.85 27.48
N GLU A 111 -1.78 -2.88 28.02
CA GLU A 111 -2.99 -2.47 27.28
C GLU A 111 -2.92 -1.03 26.76
N ILE A 112 -2.29 -0.13 27.52
CA ILE A 112 -2.10 1.29 27.14
C ILE A 112 -1.25 1.46 25.87
N MET A 113 -0.46 0.45 25.50
CA MET A 113 0.39 0.45 24.29
C MET A 113 -0.32 -0.13 23.07
N LEU A 114 -1.54 -0.65 23.24
CA LEU A 114 -2.29 -1.35 22.21
C LEU A 114 -3.52 -0.55 21.78
N PRO A 115 -3.89 -0.62 20.49
CA PRO A 115 -5.13 0.01 20.04
C PRO A 115 -6.35 -0.65 20.69
N THR A 116 -7.35 0.17 21.02
CA THR A 116 -8.66 -0.33 21.45
C THR A 116 -9.35 -1.08 20.31
N ASN A 117 -10.36 -1.89 20.62
CA ASN A 117 -11.14 -2.57 19.58
C ASN A 117 -11.90 -1.58 18.69
N ALA A 118 -12.32 -0.43 19.24
CA ALA A 118 -12.94 0.64 18.46
C ALA A 118 -11.97 1.23 17.44
N VAL A 119 -10.72 1.50 17.83
CA VAL A 119 -9.66 1.95 16.92
C VAL A 119 -9.40 0.91 15.84
N LEU A 120 -9.25 -0.37 16.19
CA LEU A 120 -9.02 -1.44 15.20
C LEU A 120 -10.18 -1.60 14.21
N ASN A 121 -11.43 -1.48 14.69
CA ASN A 121 -12.60 -1.52 13.83
C ASN A 121 -12.60 -0.34 12.85
N LYS A 122 -12.24 0.87 13.31
CA LYS A 122 -12.17 2.05 12.45
C LYS A 122 -11.02 1.98 11.44
N VAL A 123 -9.85 1.50 11.86
CA VAL A 123 -8.73 1.20 10.95
C VAL A 123 -9.20 0.23 9.87
N ARG A 124 -9.82 -0.88 10.25
CA ARG A 124 -10.33 -1.87 9.29
C ARG A 124 -11.40 -1.29 8.35
N GLU A 125 -12.31 -0.47 8.86
CA GLU A 125 -13.34 0.23 8.08
C GLU A 125 -12.70 1.12 7.01
N VAL A 126 -11.78 2.01 7.39
CA VAL A 126 -11.14 2.97 6.47
C VAL A 126 -10.20 2.27 5.48
N SER A 127 -9.57 1.15 5.87
CA SER A 127 -8.80 0.31 4.94
C SER A 127 -9.66 -0.44 3.91
N SER A 128 -10.99 -0.39 4.01
CA SER A 128 -11.87 -1.15 3.11
C SER A 128 -12.09 -0.42 1.79
N ARG A 129 -12.20 -1.19 0.70
CA ARG A 129 -12.62 -0.63 -0.60
C ARG A 129 -14.04 -0.05 -0.58
N GLN A 130 -14.90 -0.52 0.33
CA GLN A 130 -16.21 0.08 0.55
C GLN A 130 -16.09 1.54 1.01
N TRP A 131 -15.21 1.80 1.97
CA TRP A 131 -14.99 3.15 2.48
C TRP A 131 -14.35 4.03 1.40
N ALA A 132 -13.32 3.53 0.70
CA ALA A 132 -12.71 4.25 -0.41
C ALA A 132 -13.74 4.60 -1.50
N ALA A 133 -14.60 3.65 -1.89
CA ALA A 133 -15.66 3.86 -2.89
C ALA A 133 -16.61 5.00 -2.51
N LEU A 134 -16.95 5.10 -1.22
CA LEU A 134 -17.87 6.13 -0.73
C LEU A 134 -17.23 7.52 -0.59
N HIS A 135 -15.93 7.58 -0.27
CA HIS A 135 -15.30 8.82 0.19
C HIS A 135 -14.24 9.41 -0.75
N LEU A 136 -13.58 8.58 -1.56
CA LEU A 136 -12.46 9.01 -2.40
C LEU A 136 -12.57 8.62 -3.88
N GLN A 137 -13.38 7.62 -4.22
CA GLN A 137 -13.48 7.12 -5.59
C GLN A 137 -14.76 7.61 -6.30
N ARG A 138 -14.73 7.57 -7.63
CA ARG A 138 -15.87 7.88 -8.50
C ARG A 138 -16.13 6.71 -9.43
N GLY A 139 -17.40 6.46 -9.74
CA GLY A 139 -17.78 5.31 -10.58
C GLY A 139 -17.50 3.95 -9.96
N VAL A 140 -17.34 3.88 -8.64
CA VAL A 140 -17.14 2.65 -7.89
C VAL A 140 -18.36 2.42 -7.02
N GLU A 141 -19.02 1.28 -7.20
CA GLU A 141 -20.20 0.91 -6.40
C GLU A 141 -19.86 -0.25 -5.47
N TYR A 142 -20.19 -0.12 -4.19
CA TYR A 142 -20.18 -1.24 -3.24
C TYR A 142 -21.51 -1.97 -3.30
N VAL A 143 -21.44 -3.29 -3.49
CA VAL A 143 -22.59 -4.12 -3.80
C VAL A 143 -22.63 -5.35 -2.90
N THR A 144 -23.82 -5.65 -2.39
CA THR A 144 -24.10 -6.78 -1.49
C THR A 144 -24.93 -7.88 -2.15
N GLU A 145 -25.26 -7.73 -3.44
CA GLU A 145 -26.12 -8.65 -4.19
C GLU A 145 -25.48 -9.04 -5.52
N THR A 146 -25.45 -10.34 -5.84
CA THR A 146 -24.84 -10.88 -7.07
C THR A 146 -25.52 -10.36 -8.34
N ALA A 147 -26.84 -10.16 -8.31
CA ALA A 147 -27.61 -9.63 -9.43
C ALA A 147 -27.13 -8.22 -9.82
N ARG A 148 -26.97 -7.33 -8.84
CA ARG A 148 -26.48 -5.96 -9.05
C ARG A 148 -25.04 -5.94 -9.57
N VAL A 149 -24.19 -6.88 -9.14
CA VAL A 149 -22.84 -7.02 -9.71
C VAL A 149 -22.90 -7.33 -11.21
N LYS A 150 -23.77 -8.25 -11.64
CA LYS A 150 -23.96 -8.59 -13.05
C LYS A 150 -24.47 -7.39 -13.86
N GLU A 151 -25.44 -6.65 -13.33
CA GLU A 151 -25.96 -5.43 -13.96
C GLU A 151 -24.86 -4.41 -14.22
N LEU A 152 -24.02 -4.13 -13.22
CA LEU A 152 -22.92 -3.18 -13.34
C LEU A 152 -21.88 -3.62 -14.37
N ILE A 153 -21.55 -4.91 -14.42
CA ILE A 153 -20.62 -5.42 -15.44
C ILE A 153 -21.20 -5.24 -16.85
N LEU A 154 -22.50 -5.47 -17.03
CA LEU A 154 -23.20 -5.24 -18.30
C LEU A 154 -23.25 -3.75 -18.66
N GLN A 155 -23.44 -2.86 -17.69
CA GLN A 155 -23.45 -1.41 -17.86
C GLN A 155 -22.07 -0.86 -18.25
N HIS A 156 -21.01 -1.27 -17.55
CA HIS A 156 -19.65 -0.83 -17.84
C HIS A 156 -19.05 -1.49 -19.09
N GLY A 157 -19.54 -2.67 -19.48
CA GLY A 157 -19.01 -3.46 -20.59
C GLY A 157 -17.71 -4.22 -20.23
N LYS A 158 -16.76 -3.56 -19.56
CA LYS A 158 -15.62 -4.20 -18.89
C LYS A 158 -15.48 -3.61 -17.49
N ALA A 159 -15.33 -4.47 -16.49
CA ALA A 159 -15.31 -4.07 -15.09
C ALA A 159 -14.24 -4.83 -14.30
N VAL A 160 -13.87 -4.25 -13.17
CA VAL A 160 -13.05 -4.85 -12.14
C VAL A 160 -13.90 -5.02 -10.89
N VAL A 161 -13.98 -6.25 -10.40
CA VAL A 161 -14.70 -6.57 -9.16
C VAL A 161 -13.67 -6.89 -8.08
N LYS A 162 -13.74 -6.17 -6.95
CA LYS A 162 -12.76 -6.26 -5.88
C LYS A 162 -13.39 -6.63 -4.54
N ALA A 163 -12.71 -7.48 -3.78
CA ALA A 163 -13.06 -7.76 -2.39
C ALA A 163 -12.75 -6.53 -1.51
N PRO A 164 -13.55 -6.27 -0.46
CA PRO A 164 -13.35 -5.12 0.44
C PRO A 164 -11.97 -5.08 1.08
N TRP A 165 -11.46 -6.24 1.50
CA TRP A 165 -10.10 -6.43 2.00
C TRP A 165 -9.40 -7.57 1.26
N SER A 166 -8.21 -7.30 0.73
CA SER A 166 -7.40 -8.31 0.04
C SER A 166 -5.94 -7.90 -0.05
N SER A 167 -5.05 -8.87 -0.23
CA SER A 167 -3.62 -8.62 -0.53
C SER A 167 -3.28 -9.00 -1.97
N SER A 168 -2.43 -8.18 -2.62
CA SER A 168 -1.68 -8.47 -3.85
C SER A 168 -2.46 -9.28 -4.91
N GLY A 169 -3.49 -8.68 -5.49
CA GLY A 169 -4.22 -9.22 -6.64
C GLY A 169 -5.16 -10.42 -6.37
N ARG A 170 -5.15 -11.01 -5.18
CA ARG A 170 -5.97 -12.20 -4.86
C ARG A 170 -7.46 -11.93 -4.69
N GLY A 171 -7.82 -10.66 -4.44
CA GLY A 171 -9.20 -10.21 -4.28
C GLY A 171 -9.75 -9.44 -5.47
N VAL A 172 -9.16 -9.59 -6.66
CA VAL A 172 -9.52 -8.80 -7.85
C VAL A 172 -9.92 -9.73 -8.99
N LYS A 173 -11.04 -9.42 -9.67
CA LYS A 173 -11.53 -10.13 -10.86
C LYS A 173 -11.79 -9.15 -11.98
N TYR A 174 -11.17 -9.39 -13.13
CA TYR A 174 -11.43 -8.65 -14.37
C TYR A 174 -12.49 -9.42 -15.15
N VAL A 175 -13.59 -8.75 -15.50
CA VAL A 175 -14.74 -9.38 -16.15
C VAL A 175 -15.31 -8.47 -17.22
N SER A 176 -15.73 -9.06 -18.32
CA SER A 176 -16.41 -8.37 -19.42
C SER A 176 -17.87 -8.78 -19.49
N ALA A 177 -18.70 -7.92 -20.09
CA ALA A 177 -20.08 -8.23 -20.41
C ALA A 177 -20.21 -9.42 -21.38
N GLU A 178 -19.17 -9.71 -22.17
CA GLU A 178 -19.13 -10.86 -23.09
C GLU A 178 -19.05 -12.20 -22.35
N ASP A 179 -18.38 -12.24 -21.19
CA ASP A 179 -18.27 -13.44 -20.35
C ASP A 179 -19.67 -13.93 -19.92
N PHE A 180 -20.61 -13.01 -19.71
CA PHE A 180 -22.01 -13.35 -19.39
C PHE A 180 -22.86 -13.65 -20.63
N ARG A 181 -22.51 -13.11 -21.80
CA ARG A 181 -23.28 -13.31 -23.05
C ARG A 181 -23.00 -14.64 -23.72
N THR A 182 -21.74 -15.10 -23.68
CA THR A 182 -21.29 -16.32 -24.38
C THR A 182 -21.48 -17.60 -23.57
N ALA A 183 -21.37 -17.53 -22.24
CA ALA A 183 -21.50 -18.69 -21.36
C ALA A 183 -22.92 -18.86 -20.75
N GLY A 184 -23.80 -17.87 -20.89
CA GLY A 184 -25.11 -17.80 -20.22
C GLY A 184 -24.99 -17.50 -18.72
N ASP A 185 -24.26 -18.36 -18.01
CA ASP A 185 -23.86 -18.23 -16.60
C ASP A 185 -22.33 -18.23 -16.48
N TYR A 186 -21.77 -17.53 -15.48
CA TYR A 186 -20.34 -17.58 -15.16
C TYR A 186 -20.13 -18.15 -13.73
N PRO A 187 -20.34 -19.47 -13.52
CA PRO A 187 -20.58 -20.02 -12.18
C PRO A 187 -19.39 -19.87 -11.21
N THR A 188 -18.16 -19.91 -11.73
CA THR A 188 -16.95 -19.75 -10.92
C THR A 188 -16.79 -18.32 -10.42
N PHE A 189 -17.10 -17.33 -11.25
CA PHE A 189 -17.12 -15.92 -10.86
C PHE A 189 -18.26 -15.63 -9.89
N GLU A 190 -19.48 -16.07 -10.20
CA GLU A 190 -20.65 -15.85 -9.35
C GLU A 190 -20.48 -16.49 -7.97
N ARG A 191 -19.91 -17.71 -7.89
CA ARG A 191 -19.55 -18.35 -6.62
C ARG A 191 -18.50 -17.54 -5.86
N TRP A 192 -17.51 -16.98 -6.55
CA TRP A 192 -16.53 -16.11 -5.91
C TRP A 192 -17.17 -14.85 -5.34
N VAL A 193 -18.05 -14.18 -6.10
CA VAL A 193 -18.79 -13.00 -5.63
C VAL A 193 -19.67 -13.34 -4.43
N ALA A 194 -20.46 -14.42 -4.52
CA ALA A 194 -21.31 -14.88 -3.42
C ALA A 194 -20.50 -15.18 -2.14
N ASN A 195 -19.33 -15.83 -2.29
CA ASN A 195 -18.43 -16.07 -1.17
C ASN A 195 -17.87 -14.76 -0.58
N MET A 196 -17.50 -13.79 -1.41
CA MET A 196 -17.02 -12.49 -0.93
C MET A 196 -18.11 -11.71 -0.20
N ILE A 197 -19.35 -11.72 -0.71
CA ILE A 197 -20.50 -11.14 -0.04
C ILE A 197 -20.73 -11.83 1.32
N TYR A 198 -20.74 -13.17 1.35
CA TYR A 198 -20.96 -13.93 2.57
C TYR A 198 -19.88 -13.68 3.64
N HIS A 199 -18.60 -13.61 3.26
CA HIS A 199 -17.49 -13.50 4.21
C HIS A 199 -17.07 -12.06 4.53
N GLN A 200 -17.22 -11.12 3.61
CA GLN A 200 -16.74 -9.73 3.75
C GLN A 200 -17.86 -8.68 3.61
N GLY A 201 -19.11 -9.12 3.43
CA GLY A 201 -20.29 -8.25 3.36
C GLY A 201 -20.63 -7.74 1.96
N GLY A 202 -19.68 -7.74 1.03
CA GLY A 202 -19.91 -7.23 -0.32
C GLY A 202 -18.66 -7.28 -1.20
N VAL A 203 -18.77 -6.64 -2.37
CA VAL A 203 -17.67 -6.38 -3.31
C VAL A 203 -17.80 -4.96 -3.86
N THR A 204 -16.71 -4.38 -4.34
CA THR A 204 -16.81 -3.17 -5.17
C THR A 204 -16.76 -3.54 -6.65
N VAL A 205 -17.50 -2.80 -7.47
CA VAL A 205 -17.48 -2.90 -8.93
C VAL A 205 -17.08 -1.53 -9.48
N GLU A 206 -16.09 -1.52 -10.35
CA GLU A 206 -15.58 -0.32 -11.03
C GLU A 206 -15.36 -0.61 -12.51
N PRO A 207 -15.41 0.39 -13.41
CA PRO A 207 -15.04 0.21 -14.81
C PRO A 207 -13.55 -0.17 -14.94
N LEU A 208 -13.23 -0.96 -15.97
CA LEU A 208 -11.85 -1.28 -16.32
C LEU A 208 -11.23 -0.14 -17.13
N TYR A 209 -10.25 0.55 -16.54
CA TYR A 209 -9.49 1.60 -17.21
C TYR A 209 -8.29 1.05 -17.97
N ASN A 210 -7.97 1.66 -19.11
CA ASN A 210 -6.76 1.40 -19.88
C ASN A 210 -5.57 2.13 -19.24
N LYS A 211 -4.88 1.46 -18.33
CA LYS A 211 -3.82 2.06 -17.53
C LYS A 211 -2.62 2.51 -18.39
N VAL A 212 -2.13 3.72 -18.11
CA VAL A 212 -0.88 4.27 -18.65
C VAL A 212 0.22 4.24 -17.60
N ARG A 213 -0.08 4.64 -16.35
CA ARG A 213 0.92 4.71 -15.27
C ARG A 213 0.25 4.55 -13.90
N ASP A 214 0.83 3.70 -13.05
CA ASP A 214 0.52 3.65 -11.62
C ASP A 214 1.43 4.60 -10.84
N PHE A 215 0.89 5.23 -9.81
CA PHE A 215 1.66 5.97 -8.80
C PHE A 215 0.87 6.04 -7.49
N ALA A 216 1.50 6.47 -6.41
CA ALA A 216 0.81 6.72 -5.15
C ALA A 216 1.27 8.03 -4.53
N MET A 217 0.45 8.54 -3.62
CA MET A 217 0.84 9.58 -2.66
C MET A 217 0.94 8.94 -1.28
N GLU A 218 2.10 9.12 -0.65
CA GLU A 218 2.38 8.61 0.69
C GLU A 218 2.21 9.73 1.72
N PHE A 219 1.66 9.37 2.88
CA PHE A 219 1.31 10.29 3.95
C PHE A 219 1.63 9.71 5.32
N GLU A 220 1.78 10.57 6.32
CA GLU A 220 1.91 10.23 7.73
C GLU A 220 0.81 10.96 8.51
N MET A 221 -0.06 10.21 9.20
CA MET A 221 -1.01 10.78 10.14
C MET A 221 -0.31 10.98 11.49
N LYS A 222 -0.17 12.23 11.93
CA LYS A 222 0.50 12.58 13.20
C LYS A 222 -0.24 13.74 13.87
N ASP A 223 -0.44 13.65 15.18
CA ASP A 223 -1.08 14.70 15.99
C ASP A 223 -2.43 15.19 15.42
N GLY A 224 -3.21 14.25 14.84
CA GLY A 224 -4.50 14.55 14.24
C GLY A 224 -4.42 15.23 12.86
N LYS A 225 -3.24 15.27 12.23
CA LYS A 225 -2.97 15.90 10.93
C LYS A 225 -2.37 14.93 9.91
N ALA A 226 -2.83 15.04 8.67
CA ALA A 226 -2.27 14.26 7.57
C ALA A 226 -1.11 15.02 6.91
N HIS A 227 0.10 14.50 7.04
CA HIS A 227 1.31 15.07 6.45
C HIS A 227 1.70 14.33 5.18
N TYR A 228 1.88 15.05 4.08
CA TYR A 228 2.38 14.46 2.85
C TYR A 228 3.87 14.06 2.99
N ARG A 229 4.20 12.82 2.59
CA ARG A 229 5.57 12.27 2.61
C ARG A 229 6.21 12.24 1.22
N GLY A 230 5.43 12.06 0.16
CA GLY A 230 5.96 12.11 -1.21
C GLY A 230 5.22 11.21 -2.20
N LEU A 231 5.60 11.33 -3.47
CA LEU A 231 5.15 10.43 -4.53
C LEU A 231 5.81 9.06 -4.40
N SER A 232 5.12 8.01 -4.80
CA SER A 232 5.69 6.69 -5.04
C SER A 232 5.42 6.33 -6.50
N LEU A 233 6.49 6.22 -7.29
CA LEU A 233 6.41 5.78 -8.68
C LEU A 233 6.79 4.30 -8.72
N PHE A 234 5.80 3.43 -8.91
CA PHE A 234 5.99 1.99 -8.86
C PHE A 234 5.52 1.31 -10.14
N ASP A 235 6.18 0.19 -10.46
CA ASP A 235 5.80 -0.66 -11.58
C ASP A 235 5.01 -1.86 -11.05
N THR A 236 3.93 -2.23 -11.72
CA THR A 236 3.18 -3.46 -11.45
C THR A 236 3.34 -4.46 -12.60
N ILE A 237 3.74 -5.70 -12.30
CA ILE A 237 3.79 -6.81 -13.27
C ILE A 237 2.70 -7.81 -12.87
N LYS A 238 1.74 -8.09 -13.77
CA LYS A 238 0.61 -9.01 -13.51
C LYS A 238 -0.15 -8.67 -12.20
N ASN A 239 -0.43 -7.39 -11.95
CA ASN A 239 -1.14 -6.88 -10.77
C ASN A 239 -0.40 -7.08 -9.42
N ALA A 240 0.90 -7.35 -9.46
CA ALA A 240 1.76 -7.39 -8.27
C ALA A 240 2.82 -6.28 -8.36
N TYR A 241 3.10 -5.67 -7.21
CA TYR A 241 4.21 -4.74 -7.03
C TYR A 241 5.52 -5.36 -7.53
N SER A 242 6.22 -4.67 -8.43
CA SER A 242 7.48 -5.14 -9.01
C SER A 242 8.69 -4.27 -8.65
N GLY A 243 8.46 -2.99 -8.34
CA GLY A 243 9.50 -2.11 -7.80
C GLY A 243 9.06 -0.65 -7.68
N ASN A 244 9.88 0.15 -6.98
CA ASN A 244 9.71 1.59 -6.80
C ASN A 244 10.95 2.33 -7.29
N VAL A 245 10.75 3.48 -7.95
CA VAL A 245 11.84 4.38 -8.30
C VAL A 245 12.39 5.06 -7.04
N LEU A 246 13.71 5.06 -6.88
CA LEU A 246 14.44 5.77 -5.84
C LEU A 246 15.02 7.07 -6.40
N CYS A 247 14.29 8.17 -6.27
CA CYS A 247 14.74 9.51 -6.63
C CYS A 247 14.05 10.58 -5.79
N SER A 248 14.49 11.83 -5.94
CA SER A 248 13.94 12.96 -5.18
C SER A 248 12.47 13.19 -5.52
N GLU A 249 11.76 13.89 -4.63
CA GLU A 249 10.38 14.34 -4.91
C GLU A 249 10.31 15.18 -6.19
N THR A 250 11.24 16.11 -6.36
CA THR A 250 11.35 16.95 -7.56
C THR A 250 11.49 16.12 -8.83
N ASP A 251 12.34 15.08 -8.81
CA ASP A 251 12.52 14.21 -9.99
C ASP A 251 11.25 13.40 -10.30
N LYS A 252 10.54 12.92 -9.27
CA LYS A 252 9.26 12.19 -9.47
C LYS A 252 8.19 13.10 -10.06
N VAL A 253 8.12 14.36 -9.62
CA VAL A 253 7.20 15.35 -10.20
C VAL A 253 7.57 15.64 -11.66
N GLU A 254 8.85 15.85 -11.98
CA GLU A 254 9.30 16.06 -13.36
C GLU A 254 9.03 14.84 -14.26
N MET A 255 9.13 13.60 -13.75
CA MET A 255 8.75 12.39 -14.48
C MET A 255 7.24 12.30 -14.79
N LEU A 256 6.39 12.85 -13.93
CA LEU A 256 4.93 12.85 -14.11
C LEU A 256 4.42 14.04 -14.91
N LYS A 257 5.20 15.12 -15.00
CA LYS A 257 4.85 16.38 -15.68
C LYS A 257 4.32 16.24 -17.12
N PRO A 258 4.79 15.28 -17.96
CA PRO A 258 4.21 15.05 -19.28
C PRO A 258 2.79 14.47 -19.25
N LEU A 259 2.38 13.86 -18.13
CA LEU A 259 1.13 13.13 -17.96
C LEU A 259 0.12 13.84 -17.05
N ILE A 260 0.57 14.69 -16.13
CA ILE A 260 -0.28 15.40 -15.17
C ILE A 260 0.41 16.68 -14.67
N SER A 261 -0.34 17.77 -14.52
CA SER A 261 0.20 19.02 -14.00
C SER A 261 0.49 18.97 -12.50
N GLU A 262 1.50 19.72 -12.06
CA GLU A 262 1.86 19.82 -10.64
C GLU A 262 0.71 20.42 -9.82
N ALA A 263 -0.01 21.39 -10.39
CA ALA A 263 -1.20 21.99 -9.78
C ALA A 263 -2.30 20.93 -9.56
N GLN A 264 -2.51 20.02 -10.52
CA GLN A 264 -3.49 18.95 -10.36
C GLN A 264 -3.05 17.93 -9.30
N LEU A 265 -1.78 17.53 -9.27
CA LEU A 265 -1.23 16.69 -8.19
C LEU A 265 -1.44 17.33 -6.82
N ALA A 266 -1.12 18.63 -6.69
CA ALA A 266 -1.34 19.37 -5.45
C ALA A 266 -2.83 19.42 -5.07
N GLY A 267 -3.73 19.60 -6.05
CA GLY A 267 -5.18 19.58 -5.85
C GLY A 267 -5.69 18.21 -5.38
N ILE A 268 -5.22 17.12 -5.97
CA ILE A 268 -5.58 15.76 -5.53
C ILE A 268 -5.08 15.51 -4.10
N ARG A 269 -3.82 15.87 -3.81
CA ARG A 269 -3.24 15.79 -2.46
C ARG A 269 -4.10 16.50 -1.42
N GLN A 270 -4.55 17.73 -1.69
CA GLN A 270 -5.41 18.47 -0.77
C GLN A 270 -6.79 17.83 -0.58
N ARG A 271 -7.38 17.24 -1.63
CA ARG A 271 -8.64 16.49 -1.49
C ARG A 271 -8.47 15.24 -0.62
N ILE A 272 -7.39 14.50 -0.81
CA ILE A 272 -7.07 13.33 0.03
C ILE A 272 -6.93 13.76 1.50
N ILE A 273 -6.15 14.80 1.78
CA ILE A 273 -6.00 15.34 3.14
C ILE A 273 -7.35 15.74 3.74
N GLY A 274 -8.17 16.48 2.98
CA GLY A 274 -9.49 16.95 3.43
C GLY A 274 -10.48 15.84 3.78
N VAL A 275 -10.30 14.64 3.22
CA VAL A 275 -11.14 13.45 3.50
C VAL A 275 -10.51 12.57 4.58
N MET A 276 -9.21 12.30 4.50
CA MET A 276 -8.52 11.35 5.37
C MET A 276 -8.25 11.92 6.77
N GLU A 277 -7.87 13.20 6.88
CA GLU A 277 -7.59 13.83 8.17
C GLU A 277 -8.78 13.73 9.14
N PRO A 278 -10.00 14.21 8.80
CA PRO A 278 -11.13 14.10 9.72
C PRO A 278 -11.56 12.65 9.99
N ALA A 279 -11.35 11.73 9.04
CA ALA A 279 -11.70 10.33 9.19
C ALA A 279 -10.77 9.57 10.17
N LEU A 280 -9.52 10.02 10.28
CA LEU A 280 -8.47 9.37 11.07
C LEU A 280 -8.09 10.12 12.34
N LYS A 281 -8.50 11.39 12.47
CA LYS A 281 -8.19 12.23 13.63
C LYS A 281 -8.62 11.55 14.92
N ASP A 282 -7.73 11.54 15.91
CA ASP A 282 -7.91 10.91 17.22
C ASP A 282 -8.12 9.38 17.20
N ILE A 283 -7.97 8.75 16.03
CA ILE A 283 -8.13 7.29 15.83
C ILE A 283 -6.83 6.63 15.41
N TYR A 284 -6.14 7.20 14.42
CA TYR A 284 -4.97 6.60 13.80
C TYR A 284 -3.79 7.57 13.81
N SER A 285 -2.62 7.04 14.15
CA SER A 285 -1.33 7.71 14.03
C SER A 285 -0.38 6.72 13.35
N GLY A 286 0.24 7.14 12.26
CA GLY A 286 1.10 6.32 11.44
C GLY A 286 0.98 6.56 9.93
N PRO A 287 1.72 5.79 9.13
CA PRO A 287 1.81 5.96 7.68
C PRO A 287 0.57 5.43 6.94
N PHE A 288 0.20 6.08 5.85
CA PHE A 288 -0.79 5.58 4.90
C PHE A 288 -0.49 6.02 3.47
N GLY A 289 -0.87 5.19 2.50
CA GLY A 289 -0.72 5.48 1.07
C GLY A 289 -2.07 5.52 0.36
N VAL A 290 -2.14 6.30 -0.72
CA VAL A 290 -3.27 6.29 -1.66
C VAL A 290 -2.73 6.00 -3.05
N ASP A 291 -3.15 4.86 -3.60
CA ASP A 291 -2.74 4.41 -4.92
C ASP A 291 -3.62 5.06 -5.98
N MET A 292 -3.02 5.39 -7.12
CA MET A 292 -3.58 6.23 -8.17
C MET A 292 -3.13 5.71 -9.53
N MET A 293 -3.86 6.05 -10.59
CA MET A 293 -3.40 5.79 -11.95
C MET A 293 -3.73 6.92 -12.90
N ILE A 294 -2.88 7.07 -13.91
CA ILE A 294 -3.22 7.74 -15.16
C ILE A 294 -3.65 6.66 -16.15
N CYS A 295 -4.72 6.91 -16.88
CA CYS A 295 -5.28 6.02 -17.89
C CYS A 295 -5.51 6.77 -19.20
N THR A 296 -5.70 6.04 -20.30
CA THR A 296 -6.30 6.63 -21.49
C THR A 296 -7.79 6.85 -21.25
N LYS A 297 -8.34 7.93 -21.80
CA LYS A 297 -9.74 8.33 -21.70
C LYS A 297 -10.42 7.96 -23.01
N GLY A 298 -11.16 6.86 -23.01
CA GLY A 298 -12.10 6.52 -24.08
C GLY A 298 -13.39 7.34 -23.96
N GLU A 299 -14.25 7.28 -24.99
CA GLU A 299 -15.54 7.99 -25.02
C GLU A 299 -16.48 7.62 -23.85
N LYS A 300 -16.24 6.50 -23.17
CA LYS A 300 -17.06 5.99 -22.04
C LYS A 300 -16.41 6.17 -20.66
N ASP A 301 -15.21 6.74 -20.59
CA ASP A 301 -14.49 6.90 -19.32
C ASP A 301 -14.91 8.21 -18.63
N GLU A 302 -16.15 8.24 -18.14
CA GLU A 302 -16.76 9.42 -17.49
C GLU A 302 -16.27 9.66 -16.05
N PHE A 303 -15.63 8.65 -15.45
CA PHE A 303 -15.32 8.63 -14.01
C PHE A 303 -13.86 8.94 -13.68
N CYS A 304 -12.97 8.98 -14.67
CA CYS A 304 -11.63 9.55 -14.49
C CYS A 304 -11.68 11.08 -14.65
N GLU A 305 -10.91 11.80 -13.84
CA GLU A 305 -10.79 13.25 -13.99
C GLU A 305 -9.96 13.56 -15.24
N ALA A 306 -10.34 14.58 -16.00
CA ALA A 306 -9.52 15.04 -17.11
C ALA A 306 -8.13 15.44 -16.62
N VAL A 307 -7.09 15.03 -17.35
CA VAL A 307 -5.74 15.52 -17.10
C VAL A 307 -5.66 16.99 -17.54
N LEU A 308 -5.08 17.83 -16.70
CA LEU A 308 -4.87 19.26 -16.99
C LEU A 308 -3.43 19.51 -17.44
N ASN A 309 -3.24 20.46 -18.38
CA ASN A 309 -1.91 20.94 -18.75
C ASN A 309 -1.35 21.86 -17.65
N GLN A 310 -0.14 22.38 -17.85
CA GLN A 310 0.49 23.30 -16.90
C GLN A 310 -0.23 24.65 -16.77
N GLU A 311 -1.09 25.00 -17.73
CA GLU A 311 -1.93 26.21 -17.73
C GLU A 311 -3.29 25.97 -17.05
N GLY A 312 -3.58 24.74 -16.60
CA GLY A 312 -4.84 24.37 -15.94
C GLY A 312 -5.98 24.07 -16.91
N GLU A 313 -5.71 23.94 -18.20
CA GLU A 313 -6.70 23.62 -19.22
C GLU A 313 -6.86 22.10 -19.38
N ASP A 314 -8.10 21.65 -19.59
CA ASP A 314 -8.42 20.26 -19.90
C ASP A 314 -7.71 19.83 -21.19
N VAL A 315 -6.79 18.88 -21.07
CA VAL A 315 -6.06 18.32 -22.21
C VAL A 315 -6.89 17.23 -22.88
N ASN A 316 -8.13 17.50 -23.27
CA ASN A 316 -8.91 16.60 -24.14
C ASN A 316 -8.27 16.43 -25.55
N ARG A 317 -7.07 16.99 -25.78
CA ARG A 317 -6.21 16.71 -26.94
C ARG A 317 -5.25 15.52 -26.76
N THR A 318 -5.02 15.00 -25.55
CA THR A 318 -4.12 13.84 -25.31
C THR A 318 -4.84 12.51 -25.10
N GLY A 319 -6.15 12.54 -24.80
CA GLY A 319 -6.91 11.33 -24.50
C GLY A 319 -6.48 10.64 -23.21
N LEU A 320 -6.09 11.41 -22.18
CA LEU A 320 -5.70 10.89 -20.85
C LEU A 320 -6.68 11.33 -19.75
N GLY A 321 -6.78 10.50 -18.70
CA GLY A 321 -7.50 10.78 -17.47
C GLY A 321 -6.72 10.32 -16.24
N VAL A 322 -7.05 10.88 -15.08
CA VAL A 322 -6.50 10.47 -13.78
C VAL A 322 -7.59 9.87 -12.90
N VAL A 323 -7.30 8.70 -12.34
CA VAL A 323 -8.11 8.06 -11.29
C VAL A 323 -7.41 8.38 -9.97
N PRO A 324 -7.93 9.32 -9.18
CA PRO A 324 -7.21 9.89 -8.03
C PRO A 324 -7.16 8.95 -6.80
N CYS A 325 -7.89 7.83 -6.84
CA CYS A 325 -7.85 6.81 -5.81
C CYS A 325 -8.27 5.46 -6.40
N ILE A 326 -7.38 4.47 -6.35
CA ILE A 326 -7.62 3.06 -6.69
C ILE A 326 -7.82 2.24 -5.42
N GLU A 327 -7.00 2.52 -4.41
CA GLU A 327 -7.09 1.91 -3.08
C GLU A 327 -6.39 2.80 -2.04
N ILE A 328 -6.81 2.60 -0.79
CA ILE A 328 -6.19 3.20 0.38
C ILE A 328 -5.42 2.09 1.09
N ASN A 329 -4.16 2.37 1.42
CA ASN A 329 -3.29 1.50 2.19
C ASN A 329 -3.07 2.14 3.56
N LEU A 330 -3.94 1.88 4.56
CA LEU A 330 -3.82 2.43 5.94
C LEU A 330 -2.76 1.67 6.76
N ARG A 331 -1.54 1.73 6.26
CA ARG A 331 -0.35 1.07 6.76
C ARG A 331 0.87 1.66 6.06
N ARG A 332 2.06 1.32 6.52
CA ARG A 332 3.27 1.58 5.75
C ARG A 332 3.19 0.84 4.42
N THR A 333 3.75 1.44 3.38
CA THR A 333 3.77 0.90 2.01
C THR A 333 5.21 0.72 1.56
N MET A 334 5.42 0.01 0.44
CA MET A 334 6.74 -0.03 -0.19
C MET A 334 7.15 1.35 -0.74
N GLY A 335 6.21 2.28 -0.98
CA GLY A 335 6.52 3.65 -1.34
C GLY A 335 7.17 4.41 -0.19
N HIS A 336 6.70 4.23 1.05
CA HIS A 336 7.38 4.76 2.24
C HIS A 336 8.81 4.21 2.36
N VAL A 337 8.98 2.89 2.18
CA VAL A 337 10.31 2.26 2.20
C VAL A 337 11.22 2.85 1.13
N ALA A 338 10.70 3.12 -0.07
CA ALA A 338 11.45 3.74 -1.15
C ALA A 338 11.92 5.16 -0.80
N ILE A 339 11.03 5.96 -0.20
CA ILE A 339 11.35 7.32 0.27
C ILE A 339 12.44 7.27 1.34
N ASP A 340 12.23 6.50 2.41
CA ASP A 340 13.17 6.40 3.54
C ASP A 340 14.53 5.84 3.09
N LEU A 341 14.53 4.86 2.17
CA LEU A 341 15.75 4.29 1.60
C LEU A 341 16.49 5.32 0.72
N TYR A 342 15.78 6.08 -0.11
CA TYR A 342 16.40 7.12 -0.92
C TYR A 342 17.04 8.20 -0.03
N GLU A 343 16.32 8.70 0.97
CA GLU A 343 16.83 9.69 1.93
C GLU A 343 18.09 9.18 2.64
N HIS A 344 18.06 7.92 3.09
CA HIS A 344 19.21 7.28 3.74
C HIS A 344 20.43 7.18 2.82
N LEU A 345 20.23 6.75 1.56
CA LEU A 345 21.31 6.64 0.58
C LEU A 345 21.92 8.02 0.27
N VAL A 346 21.10 9.06 0.10
CA VAL A 346 21.60 10.42 -0.17
C VAL A 346 22.42 10.96 0.99
N ALA A 347 21.99 10.71 2.23
CA ALA A 347 22.69 11.16 3.43
C ALA A 347 24.05 10.47 3.65
N ASN A 348 24.19 9.20 3.22
CA ASN A 348 25.36 8.36 3.55
C ASN A 348 26.25 7.99 2.36
N SER A 349 25.92 8.40 1.13
CA SER A 349 26.75 8.09 -0.06
C SER A 349 27.74 9.20 -0.41
N SER A 350 28.87 8.84 -1.04
CA SER A 350 29.79 9.78 -1.72
C SER A 350 29.15 10.37 -2.99
N ASP A 351 29.66 11.52 -3.47
CA ASP A 351 29.03 12.35 -4.52
C ASP A 351 28.79 11.65 -5.88
N GLU A 352 29.48 10.55 -6.19
CA GLU A 352 29.21 9.74 -7.40
C GLU A 352 27.89 8.95 -7.35
N MET A 353 27.39 8.62 -6.15
CA MET A 353 26.06 8.00 -5.97
C MET A 353 24.92 9.03 -5.91
N LYS A 354 25.25 10.31 -5.68
CA LYS A 354 24.28 11.42 -5.60
C LYS A 354 23.88 11.98 -6.97
N THR A 355 24.74 11.83 -7.98
CA THR A 355 24.65 12.55 -9.26
C THR A 355 24.01 11.76 -10.40
N ASN A 356 23.89 10.44 -10.25
CA ASN A 356 23.24 9.56 -11.22
C ASN A 356 22.51 8.48 -10.45
N ARG A 357 21.18 8.40 -10.54
CA ARG A 357 20.43 7.14 -10.74
C ARG A 357 18.93 7.35 -10.51
N THR A 358 18.16 7.17 -11.57
CA THR A 358 16.94 6.35 -11.45
C THR A 358 17.41 4.95 -11.03
N ASN A 359 17.36 4.66 -9.73
CA ASN A 359 17.51 3.29 -9.22
C ASN A 359 16.11 2.74 -8.98
N ILE A 360 15.97 1.42 -9.04
CA ILE A 360 14.72 0.75 -8.69
C ILE A 360 14.96 -0.13 -7.48
N MET A 361 14.15 0.09 -6.44
CA MET A 361 14.00 -0.80 -5.31
C MET A 361 13.02 -1.92 -5.68
N ARG A 362 13.45 -3.18 -5.58
CA ARG A 362 12.62 -4.36 -5.87
C ARG A 362 12.62 -5.34 -4.71
N VAL A 363 11.48 -6.01 -4.51
CA VAL A 363 11.40 -7.21 -3.67
C VAL A 363 11.43 -8.42 -4.60
N GLU A 364 12.50 -9.20 -4.54
CA GLU A 364 12.72 -10.35 -5.43
C GLU A 364 12.75 -11.64 -4.61
N TYR A 365 12.10 -12.69 -5.13
CA TYR A 365 12.18 -14.04 -4.58
C TYR A 365 13.14 -14.87 -5.42
N ASP A 366 14.21 -15.40 -4.81
CA ASP A 366 15.25 -16.16 -5.53
C ASP A 366 14.95 -17.67 -5.63
N GLY A 367 13.76 -18.10 -5.23
CA GLY A 367 13.39 -19.51 -5.09
C GLY A 367 13.45 -20.01 -3.64
N ASN A 368 14.15 -19.30 -2.75
CA ASN A 368 14.31 -19.68 -1.35
C ASN A 368 14.02 -18.53 -0.36
N ARG A 369 14.38 -17.28 -0.69
CA ARG A 369 14.18 -16.12 0.18
C ARG A 369 13.76 -14.89 -0.61
N TYR A 370 13.03 -14.01 0.06
CA TYR A 370 12.79 -12.64 -0.40
C TYR A 370 14.01 -11.76 -0.12
N HIS A 371 14.31 -10.86 -1.05
CA HIS A 371 15.39 -9.89 -0.95
C HIS A 371 14.89 -8.51 -1.36
N LEU A 372 15.19 -7.51 -0.56
CA LEU A 372 15.10 -6.12 -1.00
C LEU A 372 16.40 -5.80 -1.76
N ARG A 373 16.30 -5.39 -3.03
CA ARG A 373 17.46 -5.08 -3.88
C ARG A 373 17.32 -3.72 -4.53
N ILE A 374 18.44 -3.03 -4.67
CA ILE A 374 18.57 -1.81 -5.47
C ILE A 374 19.24 -2.19 -6.78
N LYS A 375 18.60 -1.90 -7.91
CA LYS A 375 19.16 -2.13 -9.24
C LYS A 375 19.25 -0.80 -10.01
N PRO A 376 20.28 -0.61 -10.85
CA PRO A 376 20.30 0.52 -11.78
C PRO A 376 19.17 0.33 -12.81
N GLY A 377 18.46 1.41 -13.15
CA GLY A 377 17.47 1.39 -14.23
C GLY A 377 16.38 2.46 -14.12
N ARG A 378 15.87 2.91 -15.27
CA ARG A 378 14.65 3.72 -15.33
C ARG A 378 13.42 2.81 -15.17
N PRO A 379 12.30 3.29 -14.59
CA PRO A 379 11.03 2.55 -14.66
C PRO A 379 10.79 2.18 -16.12
N SER A 380 10.33 0.95 -16.35
CA SER A 380 10.29 0.39 -17.70
C SER A 380 9.45 1.29 -18.62
N GLU A 381 10.06 1.92 -19.62
CA GLU A 381 9.32 2.63 -20.70
C GLU A 381 8.40 1.64 -21.44
N GLU A 382 8.74 0.35 -21.39
CA GLU A 382 8.08 -0.76 -22.08
C GLU A 382 7.40 -1.76 -21.13
N ALA A 383 7.07 -1.38 -19.88
CA ALA A 383 6.21 -2.28 -19.09
C ALA A 383 4.91 -2.39 -19.90
N PRO A 384 4.55 -3.59 -20.40
CA PRO A 384 3.45 -3.72 -21.34
C PRO A 384 2.24 -3.05 -20.72
N LEU A 385 1.69 -2.09 -21.47
CA LEU A 385 0.33 -1.61 -21.31
C LEU A 385 -0.53 -2.86 -21.21
N HIS A 386 -0.95 -3.21 -19.99
CA HIS A 386 -1.81 -4.34 -19.72
C HIS A 386 -3.25 -3.85 -19.65
#